data_AF-A0A3L7TTS9-F1
#
_entry.id   AF-A0A3L7TTS9-F1
#
_cell.length_a   1.000
_cell.length_b   1.000
_cell.length_c   1.000
_cell.angle_alpha   90.00
_cell.angle_beta   90.00
_cell.angle_gamma   90.00
#
_symmetry.space_group_name_H-M   'P 1'
#
loop_
_entity.id
_entity.type
_entity.pdbx_description
1 polymer ?
#
loop_
_entity_poly.entity_id
_entity_poly.type
_entity_poly.pdbx_seq_one_letter_code
_entity_poly.pdbx_strand_id
1 'polypeptide(L)'
;MRGQRSQATGRASCAAATMSDDSVFISYRRGNASDIARTVQEFLEGQGFDVFLDVDGLGSGHFDDQLLTQIAARRSFIFICSEGSLDRCVNEGDWVRREIVHALKTGRHIVPFVMPRFVWPTSDALPQEMAEFQRHNSFEYSHSHWKHIKPKLAEMLRAKPADSKRALDWCDVVAADPDSAVVTDAAARARMTATKLPWKVRDRKTGIVMLLCPPGEFMMGSPASEAGHRDREAQHFVTITKAFYLSETEVTQEVWQKVMGTNPSVFDGVSNPVEQVSWNDCQSFCQSSGLRLPSESEWEYACRAGTTTAYSFGASITKQQVNFSSRRGTVACGSLPANQWGFREMHGNVWEWCEDGYETTASSTQDAVNGNSPTNRVLRGGSWYNPCVVRSSYRYVGAPGGTDYGIGFRVARAPL
;
A
#
# COMPACT_ATOMS: atom_id res chain seq x y z
N MET A 1 -49.69 2.47 56.49
CA MET A 1 -48.67 3.45 56.03
C MET A 1 -47.31 2.76 56.00
N ARG A 2 -46.65 2.80 54.83
CA ARG A 2 -45.18 2.79 54.56
C ARG A 2 -44.34 1.78 55.38
N GLY A 3 -43.76 0.70 54.85
CA GLY A 3 -43.14 0.50 53.54
C GLY A 3 -41.67 0.91 53.58
N GLN A 4 -40.74 -0.05 53.72
CA GLN A 4 -39.37 0.06 53.20
C GLN A 4 -38.68 -1.33 53.14
N ARG A 5 -38.44 -1.75 51.89
CA ARG A 5 -37.51 -2.83 51.49
C ARG A 5 -36.11 -2.21 51.31
N SER A 6 -35.07 -2.90 51.74
CA SER A 6 -33.66 -2.63 51.38
C SER A 6 -33.11 -3.95 50.81
N GLN A 7 -33.20 -4.16 49.50
CA GLN A 7 -32.16 -3.95 48.47
C GLN A 7 -30.82 -4.66 48.77
N ALA A 8 -30.79 -5.94 48.40
CA ALA A 8 -29.58 -6.67 48.10
C ALA A 8 -28.96 -6.13 46.79
N THR A 9 -27.76 -5.58 46.88
CA THR A 9 -26.95 -5.15 45.74
C THR A 9 -26.30 -6.37 45.08
N GLY A 10 -27.04 -7.04 44.19
CA GLY A 10 -26.46 -7.94 43.21
C GLY A 10 -25.83 -7.12 42.09
N ARG A 11 -24.49 -7.01 42.07
CA ARG A 11 -23.76 -6.53 40.89
C ARG A 11 -23.96 -7.55 39.77
N ALA A 12 -24.89 -7.26 38.86
CA ALA A 12 -24.96 -7.91 37.57
C ALA A 12 -23.71 -7.52 36.77
N SER A 13 -22.78 -8.46 36.64
CA SER A 13 -21.69 -8.41 35.67
C SER A 13 -22.30 -8.47 34.26
N CYS A 14 -22.39 -7.32 33.57
CA CYS A 14 -22.56 -7.30 32.12
C CYS A 14 -21.28 -7.86 31.49
N ALA A 15 -21.27 -9.17 31.22
CA ALA A 15 -20.37 -9.72 30.21
C ALA A 15 -20.75 -9.06 28.88
N ALA A 16 -19.85 -8.29 28.29
CA ALA A 16 -19.99 -7.86 26.91
C ALA A 16 -20.15 -9.13 26.06
N ALA A 17 -21.29 -9.29 25.38
CA ALA A 17 -21.49 -10.40 24.48
C ALA A 17 -20.36 -10.38 23.44
N THR A 18 -19.49 -11.40 23.47
CA THR A 18 -18.44 -11.57 22.48
C THR A 18 -19.10 -11.77 21.12
N MET A 19 -18.87 -10.82 20.21
CA MET A 19 -19.35 -10.87 18.82
C MET A 19 -18.84 -12.15 18.15
N SER A 20 -19.73 -12.94 17.58
CA SER A 20 -19.35 -14.19 16.90
C SER A 20 -18.45 -13.89 15.71
N ASP A 21 -17.34 -14.62 15.62
CA ASP A 21 -16.40 -14.54 14.50
C ASP A 21 -17.03 -14.99 13.17
N ASP A 22 -18.12 -15.75 13.22
CA ASP A 22 -18.85 -16.23 12.03
C ASP A 22 -20.16 -15.45 11.82
N SER A 23 -20.21 -14.17 12.20
CA SER A 23 -21.40 -13.31 12.02
C SER A 23 -21.29 -12.40 10.79
N VAL A 24 -22.32 -12.37 9.95
CA VAL A 24 -22.33 -11.69 8.64
C VAL A 24 -23.60 -10.87 8.46
N PHE A 25 -23.45 -9.62 8.02
CA PHE A 25 -24.54 -8.80 7.52
C PHE A 25 -24.47 -8.73 5.99
N ILE A 26 -25.57 -8.98 5.28
CA ILE A 26 -25.64 -8.90 3.81
C ILE A 26 -26.57 -7.75 3.42
N SER A 27 -26.01 -6.72 2.79
CA SER A 27 -26.74 -5.60 2.16
C SER A 27 -26.77 -5.77 0.64
N TYR A 28 -27.88 -5.38 0.00
CA TYR A 28 -28.04 -5.44 -1.45
C TYR A 28 -29.13 -4.49 -1.96
N ARG A 29 -29.10 -4.20 -3.27
CA ARG A 29 -30.17 -3.45 -3.93
C ARG A 29 -31.22 -4.40 -4.52
N ARG A 30 -32.46 -4.30 -4.03
CA ARG A 30 -33.56 -5.23 -4.33
C ARG A 30 -33.85 -5.49 -5.81
N GLY A 31 -33.74 -4.47 -6.65
CA GLY A 31 -34.17 -4.57 -8.05
C GLY A 31 -33.47 -5.67 -8.85
N ASN A 32 -32.21 -5.98 -8.52
CA ASN A 32 -31.34 -6.79 -9.39
C ASN A 32 -30.60 -7.94 -8.67
N ALA A 33 -30.72 -8.07 -7.35
CA ALA A 33 -29.80 -8.92 -6.57
C ALA A 33 -30.47 -9.85 -5.54
N SER A 34 -31.80 -9.84 -5.39
CA SER A 34 -32.51 -10.60 -4.33
C SER A 34 -32.23 -12.10 -4.36
N ASP A 35 -32.25 -12.72 -5.54
CA ASP A 35 -32.03 -14.16 -5.68
C ASP A 35 -30.60 -14.57 -5.29
N ILE A 36 -29.63 -13.71 -5.62
CA ILE A 36 -28.23 -13.94 -5.29
C ILE A 36 -27.98 -13.71 -3.82
N ALA A 37 -28.58 -12.68 -3.23
CA ALA A 37 -28.46 -12.41 -1.80
C ALA A 37 -28.94 -13.59 -0.96
N ARG A 38 -30.09 -14.17 -1.34
CA ARG A 38 -30.60 -15.40 -0.73
C ARG A 38 -29.70 -16.60 -0.99
N THR A 39 -29.16 -16.74 -2.21
CA THR A 39 -28.21 -17.83 -2.52
C THR A 39 -26.94 -17.76 -1.68
N VAL A 40 -26.41 -16.55 -1.45
CA VAL A 40 -25.23 -16.34 -0.60
C VAL A 40 -25.58 -16.61 0.87
N GLN A 41 -26.75 -16.15 1.33
CA GLN A 41 -27.25 -16.43 2.68
C GLN A 41 -27.34 -17.94 2.93
N GLU A 42 -28.09 -18.68 2.11
CA GLU A 42 -28.28 -20.13 2.25
C GLU A 42 -26.95 -20.89 2.26
N PHE A 43 -25.99 -20.46 1.45
CA PHE A 43 -24.65 -21.03 1.44
C PHE A 43 -23.91 -20.78 2.76
N LEU A 44 -23.88 -19.54 3.25
CA LEU A 44 -23.14 -19.17 4.47
C LEU A 44 -23.77 -19.80 5.72
N GLU A 45 -25.09 -19.79 5.83
CA GLU A 45 -25.81 -20.52 6.89
C GLU A 45 -25.50 -22.02 6.84
N GLY A 46 -25.47 -22.61 5.64
CA GLY A 46 -25.03 -23.99 5.44
C GLY A 46 -23.56 -24.26 5.78
N GLN A 47 -22.74 -23.21 5.94
CA GLN A 47 -21.38 -23.31 6.47
C GLN A 47 -21.33 -23.04 7.99
N GLY A 48 -22.42 -22.63 8.64
CA GLY A 48 -22.47 -22.33 10.07
C GLY A 48 -22.26 -20.86 10.42
N PHE A 49 -22.38 -19.93 9.46
CA PHE A 49 -22.39 -18.49 9.76
C PHE A 49 -23.75 -18.06 10.31
N ASP A 50 -23.73 -17.10 11.24
CA ASP A 50 -24.90 -16.33 11.66
C ASP A 50 -25.10 -15.17 10.67
N VAL A 51 -26.09 -15.30 9.79
CA VAL A 51 -26.30 -14.36 8.68
C VAL A 51 -27.55 -13.52 8.92
N PHE A 52 -27.39 -12.20 8.85
CA PHE A 52 -28.49 -11.26 8.77
C PHE A 52 -28.56 -10.69 7.35
N LEU A 53 -29.62 -11.02 6.62
CA LEU A 53 -29.90 -10.47 5.31
C LEU A 53 -30.82 -9.24 5.45
N ASP A 54 -30.47 -8.13 4.81
CA ASP A 54 -31.34 -6.95 4.75
C ASP A 54 -32.56 -7.20 3.84
N VAL A 55 -33.55 -7.93 4.36
CA VAL A 55 -34.76 -8.32 3.61
C VAL A 55 -35.87 -7.27 3.72
N ASP A 56 -35.74 -6.24 4.58
CA ASP A 56 -36.90 -5.41 4.99
C ASP A 56 -36.62 -3.90 5.09
N GLY A 57 -37.15 -3.15 4.12
CA GLY A 57 -37.73 -1.85 4.39
C GLY A 57 -39.02 -2.07 5.17
N LEU A 58 -38.95 -1.94 6.49
CA LEU A 58 -40.14 -1.78 7.32
C LEU A 58 -40.60 -0.32 7.22
N GLY A 59 -41.85 -0.14 6.80
CA GLY A 59 -42.48 1.16 6.61
C GLY A 59 -42.56 2.01 7.88
N SER A 60 -42.47 3.33 7.71
CA SER A 60 -42.83 4.42 8.64
C SER A 60 -42.67 4.14 10.15
N GLY A 61 -41.50 4.48 10.71
CA GLY A 61 -41.35 4.83 12.12
C GLY A 61 -40.14 4.21 12.83
N HIS A 62 -39.19 5.05 13.26
CA HIS A 62 -38.08 4.78 14.20
C HIS A 62 -37.41 3.39 14.12
N PHE A 63 -36.97 2.97 12.93
CA PHE A 63 -36.25 1.70 12.70
C PHE A 63 -34.75 1.89 12.37
N ASP A 64 -34.29 3.12 12.18
CA ASP A 64 -32.93 3.48 11.73
C ASP A 64 -31.82 2.92 12.63
N ASP A 65 -32.00 2.97 13.95
CA ASP A 65 -30.98 2.51 14.88
C ASP A 65 -30.88 0.98 14.91
N GLN A 66 -31.97 0.26 14.65
CA GLN A 66 -31.98 -1.20 14.76
C GLN A 66 -31.17 -1.85 13.64
N LEU A 67 -31.29 -1.38 12.40
CA LEU A 67 -30.55 -1.93 11.26
C LEU A 67 -29.04 -1.66 11.40
N LEU A 68 -28.68 -0.43 11.76
CA LEU A 68 -27.29 -0.07 12.06
C LEU A 68 -26.75 -0.85 13.26
N THR A 69 -27.58 -1.10 14.28
CA THR A 69 -27.23 -1.98 15.41
C THR A 69 -26.98 -3.41 14.94
N GLN A 70 -27.74 -3.93 13.97
CA GLN A 70 -27.44 -5.24 13.40
C GLN A 70 -26.06 -5.22 12.73
N ILE A 71 -25.75 -4.24 11.87
CA ILE A 71 -24.42 -4.10 11.25
C ILE A 71 -23.32 -4.07 12.33
N ALA A 72 -23.49 -3.25 13.38
CA ALA A 72 -22.54 -3.10 14.47
C ALA A 72 -22.39 -4.36 15.35
N ALA A 73 -23.38 -5.26 15.34
CA ALA A 73 -23.36 -6.53 16.06
C ALA A 73 -22.77 -7.69 15.23
N ARG A 74 -22.39 -7.45 13.96
CA ARG A 74 -21.76 -8.46 13.10
C ARG A 74 -20.29 -8.13 12.85
N ARG A 75 -19.50 -9.17 12.60
CA ARG A 75 -18.09 -9.05 12.22
C ARG A 75 -17.93 -8.64 10.77
N SER A 76 -18.58 -9.37 9.85
CA SER A 76 -18.43 -9.18 8.41
C SER A 76 -19.63 -8.46 7.80
N PHE A 77 -19.37 -7.62 6.81
CA PHE A 77 -20.37 -6.90 6.04
C PHE A 77 -20.16 -7.20 4.55
N ILE A 78 -21.12 -7.87 3.92
CA ILE A 78 -21.12 -8.16 2.49
C ILE A 78 -22.07 -7.19 1.81
N PHE A 79 -21.61 -6.50 0.78
CA PHE A 79 -22.49 -5.73 -0.10
C PHE A 79 -22.51 -6.35 -1.50
N ILE A 80 -23.71 -6.64 -2.01
CA ILE A 80 -23.86 -7.20 -3.36
C ILE A 80 -23.88 -6.07 -4.39
N CYS A 81 -22.75 -5.92 -5.07
CA CYS A 81 -22.55 -4.95 -6.13
C CYS A 81 -23.20 -5.46 -7.43
N SER A 82 -24.51 -5.24 -7.60
CA SER A 82 -25.23 -5.43 -8.86
C SER A 82 -25.15 -4.19 -9.75
N GLU A 83 -25.42 -4.33 -11.05
CA GLU A 83 -25.52 -3.22 -12.00
C GLU A 83 -26.41 -2.08 -11.44
N GLY A 84 -25.86 -0.86 -11.40
CA GLY A 84 -26.50 0.35 -10.85
C GLY A 84 -26.73 0.37 -9.33
N SER A 85 -26.13 -0.55 -8.58
CA SER A 85 -26.38 -0.69 -7.12
C SER A 85 -25.90 0.49 -6.27
N LEU A 86 -24.95 1.28 -6.77
CA LEU A 86 -24.34 2.41 -6.07
C LEU A 86 -24.79 3.77 -6.62
N ASP A 87 -25.54 3.82 -7.71
CA ASP A 87 -25.85 5.08 -8.43
C ASP A 87 -26.61 6.10 -7.57
N ARG A 88 -27.44 5.63 -6.63
CA ARG A 88 -28.18 6.51 -5.72
C ARG A 88 -27.40 6.93 -4.49
N CYS A 89 -26.20 6.37 -4.26
CA CYS A 89 -25.42 6.62 -3.05
C CYS A 89 -24.85 8.05 -2.98
N VAL A 90 -24.92 8.82 -4.07
CA VAL A 90 -24.70 10.28 -4.04
C VAL A 90 -25.67 10.98 -3.08
N ASN A 91 -26.88 10.46 -2.90
CA ASN A 91 -27.88 11.04 -2.01
C ASN A 91 -27.65 10.59 -0.56
N GLU A 92 -27.60 11.52 0.39
CA GLU A 92 -27.39 11.22 1.82
C GLU A 92 -28.51 10.35 2.43
N GLY A 93 -29.72 10.45 1.89
CA GLY A 93 -30.86 9.65 2.31
C GLY A 93 -30.92 8.23 1.71
N ASP A 94 -30.00 7.84 0.83
CA ASP A 94 -30.00 6.47 0.28
C ASP A 94 -29.53 5.47 1.33
N TRP A 95 -30.34 4.44 1.57
CA TRP A 95 -30.08 3.44 2.62
C TRP A 95 -28.80 2.66 2.40
N VAL A 96 -28.49 2.26 1.16
CA VAL A 96 -27.25 1.54 0.84
C VAL A 96 -26.02 2.38 1.21
N ARG A 97 -26.06 3.69 0.95
CA ARG A 97 -25.00 4.62 1.40
C ARG A 97 -24.85 4.55 2.92
N ARG A 98 -25.95 4.70 3.67
CA ARG A 98 -25.92 4.70 5.15
C ARG A 98 -25.34 3.41 5.72
N GLU A 99 -25.70 2.26 5.16
CA GLU A 99 -25.19 0.96 5.60
C GLU A 99 -23.70 0.79 5.32
N ILE A 100 -23.24 1.08 4.11
CA ILE A 100 -21.82 0.98 3.73
C ILE A 100 -20.99 1.94 4.58
N VAL A 101 -21.42 3.19 4.72
CA VAL A 101 -20.73 4.20 5.54
C VAL A 101 -20.71 3.77 7.01
N HIS A 102 -21.78 3.19 7.54
CA HIS A 102 -21.79 2.69 8.91
C HIS A 102 -20.85 1.48 9.10
N ALA A 103 -20.82 0.55 8.15
CA ALA A 103 -19.91 -0.59 8.17
C ALA A 103 -18.44 -0.13 8.14
N LEU A 104 -18.12 0.89 7.33
CA LEU A 104 -16.79 1.53 7.28
C LEU A 104 -16.45 2.19 8.61
N LYS A 105 -17.35 3.07 9.11
CA LYS A 105 -17.15 3.80 10.38
C LYS A 105 -16.99 2.88 11.59
N THR A 106 -17.63 1.71 11.58
CA THR A 106 -17.54 0.72 12.66
C THR A 106 -16.45 -0.32 12.42
N GLY A 107 -15.66 -0.23 11.35
CA GLY A 107 -14.51 -1.11 11.10
C GLY A 107 -14.90 -2.57 10.86
N ARG A 108 -16.00 -2.82 10.17
CA ARG A 108 -16.42 -4.20 9.81
C ARG A 108 -15.45 -4.81 8.79
N HIS A 109 -15.41 -6.14 8.74
CA HIS A 109 -14.76 -6.84 7.64
C HIS A 109 -15.62 -6.74 6.38
N ILE A 110 -15.36 -5.73 5.56
CA ILE A 110 -16.16 -5.40 4.38
C ILE A 110 -15.71 -6.21 3.17
N VAL A 111 -16.69 -6.82 2.49
CA VAL A 111 -16.52 -7.64 1.30
C VAL A 111 -17.48 -7.16 0.21
N PRO A 112 -17.00 -6.42 -0.81
CA PRO A 112 -17.79 -6.16 -2.00
C PRO A 112 -17.97 -7.44 -2.83
N PHE A 113 -19.21 -7.90 -2.98
CA PHE A 113 -19.56 -9.09 -3.77
C PHE A 113 -20.00 -8.65 -5.17
N VAL A 114 -19.08 -8.74 -6.13
CA VAL A 114 -19.20 -8.13 -7.46
C VAL A 114 -19.94 -9.04 -8.43
N MET A 115 -21.06 -8.56 -8.95
CA MET A 115 -21.87 -9.28 -9.95
C MET A 115 -21.35 -9.06 -11.37
N PRO A 116 -21.60 -10.00 -12.31
CA PRO A 116 -21.39 -9.76 -13.73
C PRO A 116 -22.08 -8.48 -14.19
N ARG A 117 -21.39 -7.69 -15.02
CA ARG A 117 -21.82 -6.37 -15.52
C ARG A 117 -21.87 -5.24 -14.49
N PHE A 118 -21.45 -5.48 -13.25
CA PHE A 118 -21.21 -4.37 -12.34
C PHE A 118 -20.02 -3.54 -12.83
N VAL A 119 -20.20 -2.22 -12.86
CA VAL A 119 -19.15 -1.25 -13.15
C VAL A 119 -18.99 -0.37 -11.91
N TRP A 120 -17.77 -0.29 -11.40
CA TRP A 120 -17.47 0.63 -10.31
C TRP A 120 -17.74 2.07 -10.76
N PRO A 121 -18.49 2.88 -9.97
CA PRO A 121 -18.61 4.31 -10.26
C PRO A 121 -17.23 4.97 -10.28
N THR A 122 -17.06 6.03 -11.05
CA THR A 122 -15.83 6.84 -11.00
C THR A 122 -15.63 7.41 -9.59
N SER A 123 -14.38 7.69 -9.23
CA SER A 123 -14.01 8.17 -7.88
C SER A 123 -14.79 9.42 -7.45
N ASP A 124 -15.17 10.27 -8.41
CA ASP A 124 -15.91 11.52 -8.17
C ASP A 124 -17.44 11.33 -8.08
N ALA A 125 -17.95 10.15 -8.46
CA ALA A 125 -19.38 9.84 -8.44
C ALA A 125 -19.85 9.30 -7.08
N LEU A 126 -18.94 8.80 -6.24
CA LEU A 126 -19.25 8.36 -4.89
C LEU A 126 -18.91 9.45 -3.85
N PRO A 127 -19.69 9.58 -2.77
CA PRO A 127 -19.33 10.44 -1.66
C PRO A 127 -17.96 10.04 -1.07
N GLN A 128 -17.20 11.03 -0.59
CA GLN A 128 -15.86 10.83 0.00
C GLN A 128 -15.85 9.77 1.12
N GLU A 129 -16.92 9.69 1.91
CA GLU A 129 -17.07 8.70 2.99
C GLU A 129 -17.10 7.24 2.50
N MET A 130 -17.39 7.02 1.21
CA MET A 130 -17.41 5.71 0.58
C MET A 130 -16.18 5.44 -0.29
N ALA A 131 -15.23 6.38 -0.38
CA ALA A 131 -14.04 6.22 -1.23
C ALA A 131 -13.22 4.98 -0.83
N GLU A 132 -13.20 4.63 0.46
CA GLU A 132 -12.54 3.41 0.95
C GLU A 132 -13.22 2.13 0.48
N PHE A 133 -14.54 2.14 0.25
CA PHE A 133 -15.30 0.95 -0.15
C PHE A 133 -14.75 0.31 -1.43
N GLN A 134 -14.33 1.11 -2.41
CA GLN A 134 -13.74 0.65 -3.66
C GLN A 134 -12.36 -0.02 -3.49
N ARG A 135 -11.69 0.20 -2.36
CA ARG A 135 -10.35 -0.31 -2.05
C ARG A 135 -10.36 -1.62 -1.25
N HIS A 136 -11.55 -2.12 -0.88
CA HIS A 136 -11.68 -3.41 -0.21
C HIS A 136 -11.53 -4.56 -1.20
N ASN A 137 -10.97 -5.68 -0.73
CA ASN A 137 -10.88 -6.92 -1.50
C ASN A 137 -12.28 -7.39 -1.89
N SER A 138 -12.55 -7.44 -3.19
CA SER A 138 -13.82 -7.90 -3.73
C SER A 138 -13.86 -9.42 -3.92
N PHE A 139 -15.06 -9.96 -3.95
CA PHE A 139 -15.35 -11.32 -4.37
C PHE A 139 -16.18 -11.29 -5.65
N GLU A 140 -15.65 -11.84 -6.74
CA GLU A 140 -16.35 -11.85 -8.03
C GLU A 140 -17.29 -13.06 -8.16
N TYR A 141 -18.55 -12.79 -8.47
CA TYR A 141 -19.55 -13.83 -8.73
C TYR A 141 -19.44 -14.36 -10.17
N SER A 142 -19.37 -15.68 -10.31
CA SER A 142 -19.46 -16.38 -11.59
C SER A 142 -20.49 -17.49 -11.48
N HIS A 143 -21.57 -17.41 -12.25
CA HIS A 143 -22.65 -18.40 -12.21
C HIS A 143 -22.16 -19.81 -12.62
N SER A 144 -21.32 -19.91 -13.65
CA SER A 144 -20.73 -21.17 -14.12
C SER A 144 -19.74 -21.80 -13.14
N HIS A 145 -19.13 -20.99 -12.27
CA HIS A 145 -18.12 -21.46 -11.32
C HIS A 145 -18.57 -21.40 -9.85
N TRP A 146 -19.82 -21.01 -9.57
CA TRP A 146 -20.34 -20.78 -8.21
C TRP A 146 -20.04 -21.93 -7.26
N LYS A 147 -20.25 -23.18 -7.71
CA LYS A 147 -19.98 -24.39 -6.93
C LYS A 147 -18.52 -24.50 -6.47
N HIS A 148 -17.58 -24.01 -7.26
CA HIS A 148 -16.13 -24.09 -7.01
C HIS A 148 -15.59 -22.88 -6.25
N ILE A 149 -16.20 -21.70 -6.43
CA ILE A 149 -15.70 -20.45 -5.83
C ILE A 149 -16.33 -20.14 -4.48
N LYS A 150 -17.57 -20.60 -4.20
CA LYS A 150 -18.25 -20.30 -2.93
C LYS A 150 -17.48 -20.75 -1.67
N PRO A 151 -16.69 -21.85 -1.63
CA PRO A 151 -15.87 -22.15 -0.46
C PRO A 151 -14.84 -21.05 -0.13
N LYS A 152 -14.31 -20.36 -1.16
CA LYS A 152 -13.37 -19.24 -0.96
C LYS A 152 -14.03 -18.04 -0.29
N LEU A 153 -15.34 -17.83 -0.50
CA LEU A 153 -16.09 -16.78 0.21
C LEU A 153 -16.12 -17.08 1.71
N ALA A 154 -16.46 -18.32 2.09
CA ALA A 154 -16.45 -18.73 3.49
C ALA A 154 -15.05 -18.67 4.12
N GLU A 155 -14.02 -19.08 3.37
CA GLU A 155 -12.61 -18.94 3.78
C GLU A 155 -12.25 -17.46 4.01
N MET A 156 -12.60 -16.57 3.08
CA MET A 156 -12.33 -15.15 3.19
C MET A 156 -13.06 -14.50 4.38
N LEU A 157 -14.31 -14.87 4.66
CA LEU A 157 -15.08 -14.34 5.78
C LEU A 157 -14.56 -14.83 7.14
N ARG A 158 -14.12 -16.10 7.20
CA ARG A 158 -13.47 -16.67 8.40
C ARG A 158 -12.07 -16.18 8.61
N ALA A 159 -11.35 -15.89 7.53
CA ALA A 159 -10.04 -15.26 7.59
C ALA A 159 -10.18 -14.03 8.49
N LYS A 160 -9.50 -14.09 9.64
CA LYS A 160 -9.48 -12.98 10.59
C LYS A 160 -9.11 -11.71 9.82
N PRO A 161 -9.89 -10.60 9.93
CA PRO A 161 -9.54 -9.35 9.26
C PRO A 161 -8.10 -9.08 9.64
N ALA A 162 -7.20 -9.18 8.65
CA ALA A 162 -5.79 -9.52 8.83
C ALA A 162 -5.35 -9.25 10.26
N ASP A 163 -5.43 -10.28 11.11
CA ASP A 163 -4.82 -10.22 12.43
C ASP A 163 -3.43 -9.68 12.12
N SER A 164 -3.01 -8.58 12.75
CA SER A 164 -1.74 -7.89 12.48
C SER A 164 -0.51 -8.75 12.89
N LYS A 165 -0.72 -10.06 12.90
CA LYS A 165 0.10 -11.23 13.11
C LYS A 165 -0.03 -12.23 11.95
N ARG A 166 -0.33 -11.81 10.71
CA ARG A 166 0.52 -12.32 9.62
C ARG A 166 1.90 -11.74 9.93
N ALA A 167 2.60 -12.41 10.83
CA ALA A 167 3.95 -12.04 11.22
C ALA A 167 4.71 -11.84 9.93
N LEU A 168 5.65 -10.91 9.91
CA LEU A 168 6.55 -10.67 8.78
C LEU A 168 7.39 -11.95 8.52
N ASP A 169 6.73 -13.01 8.07
CA ASP A 169 7.19 -14.38 7.90
C ASP A 169 8.14 -14.50 6.71
N TRP A 170 8.08 -13.51 5.85
CA TRP A 170 9.00 -13.26 4.76
C TRP A 170 10.35 -12.70 5.23
N CYS A 171 10.50 -12.20 6.48
CA CYS A 171 11.74 -11.58 6.93
C CYS A 171 12.26 -12.06 8.30
N ASP A 172 13.55 -11.79 8.51
CA ASP A 172 14.16 -11.76 9.82
C ASP A 172 14.28 -10.32 10.31
N VAL A 173 13.95 -10.07 11.57
CA VAL A 173 14.07 -8.74 12.18
C VAL A 173 15.54 -8.48 12.50
N VAL A 174 16.09 -7.40 11.94
CA VAL A 174 17.47 -6.96 12.19
C VAL A 174 17.50 -5.91 13.30
N ALA A 175 16.57 -4.95 13.28
CA ALA A 175 16.35 -4.00 14.35
C ALA A 175 14.87 -3.64 14.43
N ALA A 176 14.30 -3.75 15.64
CA ALA A 176 12.90 -3.41 15.87
C ALA A 176 12.68 -1.89 15.85
N ASP A 177 13.52 -1.15 16.57
CA ASP A 177 13.39 0.31 16.71
C ASP A 177 14.35 1.06 15.79
N PRO A 178 13.98 2.28 15.34
CA PRO A 178 14.88 3.12 14.56
C PRO A 178 16.09 3.55 15.38
N ASP A 179 17.28 3.30 14.84
CA ASP A 179 18.54 3.72 15.47
C ASP A 179 18.59 5.26 15.57
N SER A 180 18.59 5.78 16.79
CA SER A 180 18.63 7.21 17.07
C SER A 180 19.91 7.92 16.59
N ALA A 181 21.00 7.18 16.36
CA ALA A 181 22.22 7.71 15.76
C ALA A 181 22.09 7.89 14.23
N VAL A 182 21.20 7.13 13.58
CA VAL A 182 20.93 7.23 12.14
C VAL A 182 19.73 8.16 11.90
N VAL A 183 18.57 7.79 12.46
CA VAL A 183 17.33 8.55 12.36
C VAL A 183 17.31 9.57 13.48
N THR A 184 17.98 10.71 13.29
CA THR A 184 18.16 11.73 14.33
C THR A 184 16.89 12.55 14.61
N ASP A 185 15.98 12.68 13.64
CA ASP A 185 14.67 13.32 13.83
C ASP A 185 13.74 12.47 14.71
N ALA A 186 13.38 13.00 15.88
CA ALA A 186 12.48 12.34 16.82
C ALA A 186 11.06 12.16 16.25
N ALA A 187 10.59 13.08 15.40
CA ALA A 187 9.27 12.96 14.79
C ALA A 187 9.23 11.83 13.76
N ALA A 188 10.26 11.70 12.92
CA ALA A 188 10.42 10.56 12.02
C ALA A 188 10.45 9.23 12.79
N ARG A 189 11.26 9.13 13.86
CA ARG A 189 11.29 7.93 14.72
C ARG A 189 9.91 7.61 15.29
N ALA A 190 9.20 8.61 15.82
CA ALA A 190 7.86 8.42 16.37
C ALA A 190 6.87 7.87 15.32
N ARG A 191 6.91 8.37 14.08
CA ARG A 191 6.08 7.84 12.98
C ARG A 191 6.44 6.39 12.63
N MET A 192 7.73 6.05 12.60
CA MET A 192 8.18 4.66 12.36
C MET A 192 7.69 3.73 13.48
N THR A 193 7.93 4.08 14.75
CA THR A 193 7.48 3.29 15.91
C THR A 193 5.95 3.16 15.97
N ALA A 194 5.20 4.19 15.58
CA ALA A 194 3.72 4.15 15.57
C ALA A 194 3.15 3.08 14.63
N THR A 195 3.90 2.64 13.61
CA THR A 195 3.48 1.54 12.72
C THR A 195 3.43 0.18 13.42
N LYS A 196 4.16 0.03 14.54
CA LYS A 196 4.41 -1.27 15.22
C LYS A 196 5.10 -2.31 14.33
N LEU A 197 5.76 -1.85 13.26
CA LEU A 197 6.60 -2.68 12.39
C LEU A 197 8.08 -2.47 12.76
N PRO A 198 8.92 -3.51 12.63
CA PRO A 198 10.36 -3.39 12.83
C PRO A 198 10.97 -2.42 11.82
N TRP A 199 11.85 -1.54 12.29
CA TRP A 199 12.51 -0.55 11.45
C TRP A 199 13.40 -1.16 10.37
N LYS A 200 14.16 -2.22 10.70
CA LYS A 200 15.11 -2.87 9.80
C LYS A 200 14.88 -4.36 9.76
N VAL A 201 14.74 -4.89 8.55
CA VAL A 201 14.47 -6.32 8.32
C VAL A 201 15.34 -6.87 7.20
N ARG A 202 15.48 -8.19 7.17
CA ARG A 202 16.16 -8.91 6.10
C ARG A 202 15.18 -9.88 5.45
N ASP A 203 14.92 -9.71 4.15
CA ASP A 203 14.08 -10.64 3.39
C ASP A 203 14.75 -12.02 3.35
N ARG A 204 14.05 -13.08 3.80
CA ARG A 204 14.61 -14.43 3.95
C ARG A 204 14.98 -15.07 2.62
N LYS A 205 14.22 -14.76 1.57
CA LYS A 205 14.40 -15.38 0.25
C LYS A 205 15.62 -14.82 -0.45
N THR A 206 15.71 -13.49 -0.52
CA THR A 206 16.75 -12.79 -1.26
C THR A 206 17.98 -12.51 -0.38
N GLY A 207 17.78 -12.21 0.90
CA GLY A 207 18.82 -11.73 1.82
C GLY A 207 18.93 -10.19 1.84
N ILE A 208 18.11 -9.48 1.05
CA ILE A 208 18.09 -8.02 0.96
C ILE A 208 17.70 -7.42 2.30
N VAL A 209 18.44 -6.42 2.74
CA VAL A 209 18.11 -5.61 3.91
C VAL A 209 17.18 -4.48 3.50
N MET A 210 16.09 -4.30 4.23
CA MET A 210 15.07 -3.30 3.95
C MET A 210 14.79 -2.46 5.20
N LEU A 211 14.50 -1.18 4.97
CA LEU A 211 14.17 -0.20 6.01
C LEU A 211 12.71 0.24 5.86
N LEU A 212 12.07 0.46 7.00
CA LEU A 212 10.69 0.90 7.09
C LEU A 212 10.57 2.40 6.75
N CYS A 213 9.76 2.70 5.75
CA CYS A 213 9.24 4.04 5.48
C CYS A 213 7.87 4.19 6.16
N PRO A 214 7.71 5.15 7.09
CA PRO A 214 6.41 5.37 7.74
C PRO A 214 5.41 6.06 6.81
N PRO A 215 4.10 5.96 7.07
CA PRO A 215 3.12 6.85 6.44
C PRO A 215 3.43 8.31 6.77
N GLY A 216 3.05 9.21 5.87
CA GLY A 216 3.21 10.64 6.06
C GLY A 216 3.07 11.43 4.77
N GLU A 217 3.29 12.73 4.88
CA GLU A 217 3.18 13.65 3.75
C GLU A 217 4.52 14.30 3.48
N PHE A 218 4.75 14.65 2.21
CA PHE A 218 5.92 15.44 1.82
C PHE A 218 5.64 16.29 0.59
N MET A 219 6.49 17.29 0.40
CA MET A 219 6.52 18.08 -0.82
C MET A 219 7.41 17.38 -1.85
N MET A 220 6.80 16.81 -2.88
CA MET A 220 7.51 16.19 -4.01
C MET A 220 7.84 17.25 -5.06
N GLY A 221 8.98 17.12 -5.74
CA GLY A 221 9.47 18.11 -6.70
C GLY A 221 10.42 19.15 -6.09
N SER A 222 10.90 20.08 -6.90
CA SER A 222 11.83 21.15 -6.50
C SER A 222 11.21 22.54 -6.67
N PRO A 223 11.52 23.49 -5.77
CA PRO A 223 11.11 24.87 -5.96
C PRO A 223 11.81 25.47 -7.18
N ALA A 224 11.17 26.45 -7.84
CA ALA A 224 11.74 27.14 -9.00
C ALA A 224 13.09 27.84 -8.73
N SER A 225 13.40 28.11 -7.46
CA SER A 225 14.66 28.69 -7.01
C SER A 225 15.79 27.66 -6.81
N GLU A 226 15.50 26.36 -6.86
CA GLU A 226 16.51 25.32 -6.73
C GLU A 226 17.44 25.30 -7.95
N ALA A 227 18.75 25.27 -7.71
CA ALA A 227 19.72 25.20 -8.80
C ALA A 227 19.55 23.90 -9.61
N GLY A 228 19.36 24.05 -10.92
CA GLY A 228 19.12 22.92 -11.83
C GLY A 228 17.66 22.45 -11.88
N HIS A 229 16.71 23.20 -11.29
CA HIS A 229 15.27 23.00 -11.45
C HIS A 229 14.87 22.88 -12.93
N ARG A 230 13.84 22.08 -13.18
CA ARG A 230 13.24 21.87 -14.50
C ARG A 230 11.73 21.98 -14.41
N ASP A 231 11.09 22.39 -15.49
CA ASP A 231 9.64 22.63 -15.57
C ASP A 231 8.77 21.44 -15.11
N ARG A 232 9.29 20.21 -15.20
CA ARG A 232 8.58 18.97 -14.84
C ARG A 232 8.86 18.47 -13.42
N GLU A 233 9.44 19.32 -12.59
CA GLU A 233 9.75 19.08 -11.18
C GLU A 233 8.93 20.01 -10.27
N ALA A 234 7.81 20.57 -10.76
CA ALA A 234 6.97 21.47 -9.97
C ALA A 234 6.49 20.81 -8.66
N GLN A 235 6.53 21.61 -7.60
CA GLN A 235 6.17 21.16 -6.26
C GLN A 235 4.68 20.82 -6.13
N HIS A 236 4.40 19.69 -5.52
CA HIS A 236 3.05 19.25 -5.15
C HIS A 236 3.11 18.37 -3.90
N PHE A 237 2.03 18.38 -3.11
CA PHE A 237 1.93 17.54 -1.93
C PHE A 237 1.61 16.10 -2.33
N VAL A 238 2.31 15.18 -1.67
CA VAL A 238 2.10 13.74 -1.80
C VAL A 238 1.87 13.12 -0.44
N THR A 239 0.85 12.25 -0.35
CA THR A 239 0.55 11.47 0.86
C THR A 239 0.94 10.00 0.66
N ILE A 240 1.88 9.54 1.50
CA ILE A 240 2.18 8.13 1.74
C ILE A 240 1.17 7.60 2.76
N THR A 241 0.16 6.90 2.27
CA THR A 241 -0.99 6.44 3.07
C THR A 241 -0.69 5.18 3.88
N LYS A 242 0.27 4.35 3.44
CA LYS A 242 0.63 3.09 4.12
C LYS A 242 2.14 2.99 4.28
N ALA A 243 2.55 2.36 5.38
CA ALA A 243 3.96 2.04 5.59
C ALA A 243 4.41 1.04 4.52
N PHE A 244 5.66 1.16 4.09
CA PHE A 244 6.28 0.21 3.17
C PHE A 244 7.74 -0.01 3.56
N TYR A 245 8.32 -1.11 3.10
CA TYR A 245 9.74 -1.35 3.19
C TYR A 245 10.41 -1.02 1.86
N LEU A 246 11.58 -0.40 1.91
CA LEU A 246 12.43 -0.15 0.75
C LEU A 246 13.83 -0.71 1.05
N SER A 247 14.51 -1.27 0.06
CA SER A 247 15.86 -1.81 0.27
C SER A 247 16.84 -0.70 0.70
N GLU A 248 17.71 -1.00 1.66
CA GLU A 248 18.70 -0.07 2.23
C GLU A 248 19.62 0.49 1.13
N THR A 249 19.97 -0.35 0.17
CA THR A 249 20.81 -0.06 -1.00
C THR A 249 20.07 -0.46 -2.28
N GLU A 250 20.71 -0.24 -3.44
CA GLU A 250 20.32 -0.88 -4.70
C GLU A 250 20.48 -2.41 -4.60
N VAL A 251 19.85 -3.14 -5.54
CA VAL A 251 20.02 -4.59 -5.66
C VAL A 251 21.44 -4.88 -6.14
N THR A 252 22.17 -5.70 -5.39
CA THR A 252 23.56 -6.05 -5.72
C THR A 252 23.64 -7.13 -6.79
N GLN A 253 24.80 -7.23 -7.44
CA GLN A 253 25.11 -8.30 -8.40
C GLN A 253 24.98 -9.70 -7.79
N GLU A 254 25.41 -9.88 -6.54
CA GLU A 254 25.26 -11.14 -5.81
C GLU A 254 23.79 -11.55 -5.68
N VAL A 255 22.93 -10.63 -5.25
CA VAL A 255 21.50 -10.88 -5.07
C VAL A 255 20.83 -11.15 -6.41
N TRP A 256 21.17 -10.37 -7.43
CA TRP A 256 20.69 -10.58 -8.80
C TRP A 256 21.06 -11.98 -9.31
N GLN A 257 22.34 -12.34 -9.25
CA GLN A 257 22.84 -13.66 -9.66
C GLN A 257 22.15 -14.80 -8.92
N LYS A 258 21.89 -14.64 -7.62
CA LYS A 258 21.18 -15.62 -6.80
C LYS A 258 19.72 -15.84 -7.26
N VAL A 259 19.03 -14.78 -7.67
CA VAL A 259 17.61 -14.83 -8.06
C VAL A 259 17.43 -15.19 -9.53
N MET A 260 18.25 -14.62 -10.41
CA MET A 260 18.10 -14.69 -11.87
C MET A 260 19.03 -15.71 -12.54
N GLY A 261 20.07 -16.17 -11.84
CA GLY A 261 21.03 -17.16 -12.36
C GLY A 261 22.06 -16.62 -13.34
N THR A 262 22.03 -15.33 -13.66
CA THR A 262 22.97 -14.62 -14.56
C THR A 262 23.37 -13.29 -13.95
N ASN A 263 24.44 -12.66 -14.46
CA ASN A 263 24.84 -11.30 -14.10
C ASN A 263 25.14 -10.50 -15.39
N PRO A 264 24.31 -9.51 -15.74
CA PRO A 264 24.49 -8.70 -16.96
C PRO A 264 25.48 -7.54 -16.79
N SER A 265 25.97 -7.30 -15.56
CA SER A 265 26.75 -6.12 -15.22
C SER A 265 28.08 -6.05 -15.97
N VAL A 266 28.46 -4.84 -16.39
CA VAL A 266 29.76 -4.48 -16.97
C VAL A 266 30.82 -4.26 -15.90
N PHE A 267 30.46 -3.69 -14.75
CA PHE A 267 31.41 -3.39 -13.68
C PHE A 267 31.50 -4.52 -12.67
N ASP A 268 32.61 -5.24 -12.63
CA ASP A 268 32.79 -6.35 -11.70
C ASP A 268 32.75 -5.91 -10.22
N GLY A 269 31.90 -6.58 -9.44
CA GLY A 269 31.89 -6.46 -7.99
C GLY A 269 30.63 -7.09 -7.40
N VAL A 270 30.77 -8.20 -6.68
CA VAL A 270 29.60 -8.92 -6.12
C VAL A 270 28.70 -8.04 -5.25
N SER A 271 29.30 -7.06 -4.56
CA SER A 271 28.60 -6.07 -3.73
C SER A 271 28.26 -4.77 -4.46
N ASN A 272 28.67 -4.59 -5.72
CA ASN A 272 28.24 -3.45 -6.54
C ASN A 272 26.76 -3.61 -6.93
N PRO A 273 26.06 -2.52 -7.29
CA PRO A 273 24.73 -2.62 -7.86
C PRO A 273 24.78 -3.46 -9.13
N VAL A 274 23.72 -4.24 -9.36
CA VAL A 274 23.49 -4.77 -10.70
C VAL A 274 23.15 -3.61 -11.64
N GLU A 275 23.78 -3.58 -12.79
CA GLU A 275 23.46 -2.66 -13.88
C GLU A 275 23.31 -3.40 -15.21
N GLN A 276 23.04 -2.70 -16.31
CA GLN A 276 22.64 -3.31 -17.58
C GLN A 276 21.34 -4.11 -17.49
N VAL A 277 20.42 -3.66 -16.64
CA VAL A 277 19.10 -4.28 -16.46
C VAL A 277 18.00 -3.36 -16.96
N SER A 278 17.06 -3.93 -17.72
CA SER A 278 15.89 -3.19 -18.19
C SER A 278 14.79 -3.22 -17.14
N TRP A 279 13.79 -2.34 -17.27
CA TRP A 279 12.61 -2.37 -16.41
C TRP A 279 11.91 -3.73 -16.48
N ASN A 280 11.83 -4.34 -17.67
CA ASN A 280 11.26 -5.68 -17.87
C ASN A 280 12.05 -6.77 -17.11
N ASP A 281 13.38 -6.69 -17.09
CA ASP A 281 14.21 -7.62 -16.33
C ASP A 281 13.99 -7.42 -14.82
N CYS A 282 13.87 -6.17 -14.38
CA CYS A 282 13.55 -5.84 -12.98
C CYS A 282 12.18 -6.39 -12.56
N GLN A 283 11.16 -6.34 -13.43
CA GLN A 283 9.87 -6.98 -13.18
C GLN A 283 10.00 -8.50 -13.04
N SER A 284 10.82 -9.13 -13.89
CA SER A 284 11.10 -10.58 -13.81
C SER A 284 11.78 -10.96 -12.50
N PHE A 285 12.72 -10.12 -12.04
CA PHE A 285 13.34 -10.24 -10.72
C PHE A 285 12.32 -10.08 -9.59
N CYS A 286 11.47 -9.05 -9.65
CA CYS A 286 10.42 -8.77 -8.67
C CYS A 286 9.43 -9.93 -8.57
N GLN A 287 8.97 -10.48 -9.70
CA GLN A 287 8.12 -11.66 -9.73
C GLN A 287 8.80 -12.87 -9.10
N SER A 288 10.07 -13.10 -9.43
CA SER A 288 10.85 -14.24 -8.93
C SER A 288 11.17 -14.12 -7.44
N SER A 289 11.34 -12.91 -6.91
CA SER A 289 11.64 -12.63 -5.50
C SER A 289 10.39 -12.44 -4.64
N GLY A 290 9.25 -12.07 -5.22
CA GLY A 290 8.06 -11.64 -4.49
C GLY A 290 8.17 -10.21 -3.95
N LEU A 291 9.00 -9.38 -4.59
CA LEU A 291 9.17 -7.96 -4.31
C LEU A 291 8.56 -7.14 -5.45
N ARG A 292 8.63 -5.80 -5.37
CA ARG A 292 8.21 -4.88 -6.43
C ARG A 292 9.18 -3.73 -6.59
N LEU A 293 9.08 -2.99 -7.69
CA LEU A 293 9.72 -1.68 -7.77
C LEU A 293 8.99 -0.69 -6.85
N PRO A 294 9.70 0.32 -6.30
CA PRO A 294 9.04 1.43 -5.63
C PRO A 294 8.24 2.26 -6.64
N SER A 295 7.16 2.91 -6.19
CA SER A 295 6.62 4.02 -6.96
C SER A 295 7.62 5.19 -6.94
N GLU A 296 7.47 6.12 -7.88
CA GLU A 296 8.30 7.31 -7.95
C GLU A 296 8.18 8.16 -6.67
N SER A 297 6.97 8.29 -6.15
CA SER A 297 6.68 9.02 -4.91
C SER A 297 7.27 8.34 -3.68
N GLU A 298 7.18 7.00 -3.59
CA GLU A 298 7.86 6.23 -2.54
C GLU A 298 9.38 6.43 -2.58
N TRP A 299 9.96 6.43 -3.78
CA TRP A 299 11.39 6.64 -3.99
C TRP A 299 11.82 8.04 -3.53
N GLU A 300 11.13 9.10 -3.95
CA GLU A 300 11.51 10.47 -3.56
C GLU A 300 11.29 10.72 -2.06
N TYR A 301 10.23 10.15 -1.48
CA TYR A 301 9.97 10.23 -0.04
C TYR A 301 11.12 9.65 0.78
N ALA A 302 11.56 8.43 0.41
CA ALA A 302 12.69 7.77 1.05
C ALA A 302 14.01 8.51 0.78
N CYS A 303 14.20 9.03 -0.43
CA CYS A 303 15.39 9.79 -0.83
C CYS A 303 15.54 11.03 0.06
N ARG A 304 14.45 11.80 0.22
CA ARG A 304 14.43 13.04 1.00
C ARG A 304 14.61 12.81 2.49
N ALA A 305 14.07 11.72 3.03
CA ALA A 305 14.17 11.39 4.46
C ALA A 305 13.80 12.57 5.40
N GLY A 306 12.77 13.35 5.01
CA GLY A 306 12.30 14.52 5.74
C GLY A 306 12.96 15.86 5.36
N THR A 307 13.95 15.87 4.47
CA THR A 307 14.56 17.11 3.96
C THR A 307 13.75 17.71 2.80
N THR A 308 13.82 19.04 2.66
CA THR A 308 13.25 19.79 1.53
C THR A 308 14.32 20.34 0.60
N THR A 309 15.58 19.97 0.82
CA THR A 309 16.75 20.42 0.06
C THR A 309 16.91 19.62 -1.24
N ALA A 310 17.83 20.08 -2.10
CA ALA A 310 18.14 19.43 -3.38
C ALA A 310 18.68 18.00 -3.20
N TYR A 311 19.37 17.74 -2.09
CA TYR A 311 19.87 16.43 -1.70
C TYR A 311 19.51 16.16 -0.24
N SER A 312 19.46 14.90 0.16
CA SER A 312 19.34 14.53 1.58
C SER A 312 20.51 15.01 2.43
N PHE A 313 21.66 15.30 1.81
CA PHE A 313 22.82 15.90 2.47
C PHE A 313 22.79 17.44 2.56
N GLY A 314 21.72 18.07 2.09
CA GLY A 314 21.55 19.52 2.07
C GLY A 314 21.54 20.11 0.65
N ALA A 315 22.02 21.34 0.50
CA ALA A 315 21.99 22.05 -0.78
C ALA A 315 23.07 21.57 -1.78
N SER A 316 24.09 20.85 -1.32
CA SER A 316 25.20 20.35 -2.13
C SER A 316 25.67 18.98 -1.66
N ILE A 317 26.46 18.32 -2.51
CA ILE A 317 27.03 16.99 -2.27
C ILE A 317 28.53 16.99 -2.54
N THR A 318 29.22 16.03 -1.93
CA THR A 318 30.66 15.78 -2.12
C THR A 318 30.90 14.37 -2.66
N LYS A 319 32.09 14.11 -3.21
CA LYS A 319 32.46 12.77 -3.70
C LYS A 319 32.64 11.73 -2.59
N GLN A 320 32.71 12.18 -1.33
CA GLN A 320 32.72 11.32 -0.13
C GLN A 320 31.31 10.88 0.26
N GLN A 321 30.29 11.61 -0.18
CA GLN A 321 28.88 11.31 0.12
C GLN A 321 28.20 10.54 -1.03
N VAL A 322 28.58 10.84 -2.26
CA VAL A 322 27.87 10.42 -3.48
C VAL A 322 28.86 9.99 -4.55
N ASN A 323 28.60 8.86 -5.23
CA ASN A 323 29.33 8.45 -6.42
C ASN A 323 28.71 9.11 -7.67
N PHE A 324 29.30 10.22 -8.14
CA PHE A 324 28.84 10.98 -9.31
C PHE A 324 30.04 11.65 -10.02
N SER A 325 29.89 12.06 -11.28
CA SER A 325 31.01 12.54 -12.12
C SER A 325 32.27 11.67 -12.04
N SER A 326 32.09 10.37 -11.89
CA SER A 326 33.16 9.38 -11.75
C SER A 326 33.57 8.86 -13.13
N ARG A 327 34.81 8.38 -13.22
CA ARG A 327 35.32 7.62 -14.37
C ARG A 327 35.63 6.17 -14.00
N ARG A 328 35.33 5.77 -12.75
CA ARG A 328 35.71 4.47 -12.18
C ARG A 328 34.59 3.44 -12.21
N GLY A 329 33.38 3.83 -12.64
CA GLY A 329 32.21 2.97 -12.59
C GLY A 329 31.47 3.03 -11.25
N THR A 330 30.69 1.98 -11.00
CA THR A 330 29.92 1.77 -9.77
C THR A 330 30.83 1.49 -8.57
N VAL A 331 30.31 1.73 -7.38
CA VAL A 331 30.95 1.34 -6.11
C VAL A 331 30.08 0.34 -5.37
N ALA A 332 30.67 -0.36 -4.41
CA ALA A 332 29.94 -1.31 -3.58
C ALA A 332 28.76 -0.63 -2.89
N CYS A 333 27.58 -1.24 -2.99
CA CYS A 333 26.37 -0.83 -2.29
C CYS A 333 26.66 -0.76 -0.78
N GLY A 334 26.22 0.33 -0.16
CA GLY A 334 26.39 0.61 1.24
C GLY A 334 27.77 1.14 1.65
N SER A 335 28.68 1.38 0.70
CA SER A 335 30.00 1.94 0.98
C SER A 335 30.00 3.45 1.23
N LEU A 336 28.93 4.15 0.87
CA LEU A 336 28.76 5.58 1.09
C LEU A 336 27.82 5.88 2.26
N PRO A 337 27.88 7.10 2.83
CA PRO A 337 27.00 7.52 3.92
C PRO A 337 25.51 7.37 3.58
N ALA A 338 24.72 7.01 4.59
CA ALA A 338 23.27 6.97 4.49
C ALA A 338 22.65 8.37 4.61
N ASN A 339 21.42 8.54 4.11
CA ASN A 339 20.56 9.65 4.47
C ASN A 339 19.99 9.50 5.89
N GLN A 340 19.16 10.46 6.31
CA GLN A 340 18.62 10.57 7.66
C GLN A 340 17.67 9.44 8.05
N TRP A 341 17.24 8.58 7.12
CA TRP A 341 16.43 7.40 7.44
C TRP A 341 17.21 6.08 7.32
N GLY A 342 18.48 6.14 6.92
CA GLY A 342 19.36 4.99 6.77
C GLY A 342 19.51 4.47 5.34
N PHE A 343 18.81 5.05 4.36
CA PHE A 343 18.96 4.66 2.95
C PHE A 343 20.28 5.16 2.37
N ARG A 344 20.94 4.31 1.60
CA ARG A 344 22.25 4.57 1.02
C ARG A 344 22.17 4.64 -0.49
N GLU A 345 23.13 5.38 -1.04
CA GLU A 345 23.26 5.60 -2.49
C GLU A 345 21.98 6.09 -3.17
N MET A 346 21.08 6.79 -2.45
CA MET A 346 19.88 7.45 -3.02
C MET A 346 20.22 8.59 -4.01
N HIS A 347 21.50 8.95 -4.09
CA HIS A 347 22.06 9.95 -4.99
C HIS A 347 23.28 9.34 -5.67
N GLY A 348 23.27 9.23 -6.99
CA GLY A 348 24.37 8.68 -7.79
C GLY A 348 24.46 7.16 -7.81
N ASN A 349 25.64 6.65 -8.13
CA ASN A 349 25.95 5.23 -8.35
C ASN A 349 25.24 4.62 -9.57
N VAL A 350 23.94 4.35 -9.51
CA VAL A 350 23.12 3.97 -10.68
C VAL A 350 21.77 4.68 -10.65
N TRP A 351 21.23 4.97 -11.83
CA TRP A 351 19.81 5.27 -11.96
C TRP A 351 18.99 4.08 -11.47
N GLU A 352 17.83 4.35 -10.91
CA GLU A 352 16.98 3.30 -10.35
C GLU A 352 15.59 3.33 -10.98
N TRP A 353 15.17 2.19 -11.52
CA TRP A 353 13.83 2.01 -12.06
C TRP A 353 12.74 2.15 -10.98
N CYS A 354 11.69 2.91 -11.31
CA CYS A 354 10.43 2.94 -10.56
C CYS A 354 9.32 2.21 -11.33
N GLU A 355 8.24 1.87 -10.64
CA GLU A 355 7.07 1.21 -11.25
C GLU A 355 6.35 2.12 -12.27
N ASP A 356 6.30 3.41 -11.99
CA ASP A 356 5.50 4.40 -12.69
C ASP A 356 5.81 4.49 -14.19
N GLY A 357 4.73 4.56 -14.98
CA GLY A 357 4.78 5.06 -16.34
C GLY A 357 5.09 6.55 -16.33
N TYR A 358 5.81 7.03 -17.33
CA TYR A 358 6.11 8.46 -17.39
C TYR A 358 4.89 9.28 -17.78
N GLU A 359 4.41 10.11 -16.85
CA GLU A 359 3.42 11.16 -17.12
C GLU A 359 4.01 12.56 -16.93
N THR A 360 3.44 13.53 -17.64
CA THR A 360 3.77 14.95 -17.46
C THR A 360 3.18 15.54 -16.18
N THR A 361 2.13 14.92 -15.63
CA THR A 361 1.50 15.31 -14.36
C THR A 361 1.91 14.33 -13.28
N ALA A 362 2.38 14.84 -12.14
CA ALA A 362 2.74 14.00 -11.01
C ALA A 362 1.50 13.65 -10.17
N SER A 363 1.48 12.45 -9.58
CA SER A 363 0.41 12.03 -8.68
C SER A 363 0.56 12.63 -7.29
N SER A 364 -0.55 12.99 -6.67
CA SER A 364 -0.63 13.46 -5.28
C SER A 364 -0.69 12.32 -4.26
N THR A 365 -0.66 11.06 -4.69
CA THR A 365 -0.67 9.88 -3.80
C THR A 365 0.54 8.98 -4.05
N GLN A 366 0.84 8.11 -3.09
CA GLN A 366 1.90 7.10 -3.21
C GLN A 366 1.70 6.07 -4.34
N ASP A 367 0.53 6.07 -4.99
CA ASP A 367 0.17 5.06 -5.98
C ASP A 367 0.99 5.26 -7.24
N ALA A 368 1.55 4.16 -7.76
CA ALA A 368 2.23 4.18 -9.04
C ALA A 368 1.25 4.68 -10.11
N VAL A 369 1.63 5.76 -10.79
CA VAL A 369 0.84 6.24 -11.91
C VAL A 369 1.09 5.28 -13.06
N ASN A 370 0.13 4.38 -13.26
CA ASN A 370 -0.02 3.63 -14.51
C ASN A 370 -0.44 4.62 -15.59
N GLY A 371 0.43 5.56 -15.91
CA GLY A 371 0.18 6.45 -17.01
C GLY A 371 0.02 5.62 -18.26
N ASN A 372 -0.97 5.96 -19.07
CA ASN A 372 -1.35 5.25 -20.29
C ASN A 372 -0.25 5.20 -21.38
N SER A 373 1.01 5.51 -21.04
CA SER A 373 2.15 5.41 -21.93
C SER A 373 2.95 4.13 -21.65
N PRO A 374 2.74 3.04 -22.41
CA PRO A 374 3.56 1.84 -22.35
C PRO A 374 5.02 2.08 -22.84
N THR A 375 5.38 3.31 -23.19
CA THR A 375 6.63 3.59 -23.92
C THR A 375 7.81 3.90 -23.02
N ASN A 376 7.59 4.51 -21.84
CA ASN A 376 8.67 4.98 -20.98
C ASN A 376 8.34 4.80 -19.49
N ARG A 377 9.36 4.44 -18.72
CA ARG A 377 9.32 4.23 -17.27
C ARG A 377 10.22 5.22 -16.57
N VAL A 378 9.88 5.57 -15.34
CA VAL A 378 10.62 6.55 -14.55
C VAL A 378 11.93 5.95 -14.00
N LEU A 379 12.98 6.78 -14.03
CA LEU A 379 14.29 6.53 -13.43
C LEU A 379 14.64 7.66 -12.45
N ARG A 380 15.19 7.31 -11.29
CA ARG A 380 15.58 8.27 -10.23
C ARG A 380 17.02 8.09 -9.74
N GLY A 381 17.52 9.05 -8.96
CA GLY A 381 18.81 8.95 -8.26
C GLY A 381 20.03 9.43 -9.04
N GLY A 382 20.05 9.25 -10.37
CA GLY A 382 21.20 9.53 -11.20
C GLY A 382 22.32 8.49 -11.03
N SER A 383 23.30 8.48 -11.95
CA SER A 383 24.36 7.45 -11.96
C SER A 383 25.76 7.99 -11.66
N TRP A 384 26.72 7.06 -11.55
CA TRP A 384 28.13 7.33 -11.30
C TRP A 384 28.77 8.32 -12.27
N TYR A 385 28.38 8.35 -13.55
CA TYR A 385 28.96 9.25 -14.57
C TYR A 385 28.24 10.59 -14.68
N ASN A 386 27.09 10.75 -14.03
CA ASN A 386 26.29 11.95 -14.17
C ASN A 386 26.82 13.12 -13.32
N PRO A 387 26.88 14.35 -13.86
CA PRO A 387 27.47 15.46 -13.13
C PRO A 387 26.53 16.22 -12.17
N CYS A 388 25.29 16.49 -12.59
CA CYS A 388 24.36 17.34 -11.82
C CYS A 388 22.90 16.85 -11.84
N VAL A 389 22.69 15.57 -12.17
CA VAL A 389 21.34 14.98 -12.32
C VAL A 389 21.05 13.93 -11.26
N VAL A 390 21.63 14.13 -10.07
CA VAL A 390 21.50 13.24 -8.89
C VAL A 390 20.69 13.89 -7.76
N ARG A 391 19.94 14.96 -8.03
CA ARG A 391 19.06 15.65 -7.06
C ARG A 391 17.86 14.78 -6.68
N SER A 392 17.31 14.97 -5.49
CA SER A 392 16.13 14.23 -5.00
C SER A 392 14.93 14.32 -5.95
N SER A 393 14.70 15.47 -6.57
CA SER A 393 13.56 15.68 -7.48
C SER A 393 13.85 15.40 -8.95
N TYR A 394 15.10 15.07 -9.30
CA TYR A 394 15.42 14.88 -10.71
C TYR A 394 14.74 13.60 -11.24
N ARG A 395 14.04 13.74 -12.35
CA ARG A 395 13.30 12.67 -13.02
C ARG A 395 13.94 12.38 -14.37
N TYR A 396 14.26 11.11 -14.63
CA TYR A 396 14.65 10.64 -15.95
C TYR A 396 13.68 9.57 -16.45
N VAL A 397 13.78 9.22 -17.73
CA VAL A 397 12.92 8.23 -18.35
C VAL A 397 13.72 7.32 -19.25
N GLY A 398 13.33 6.06 -19.32
CA GLY A 398 13.88 5.12 -20.27
C GLY A 398 12.80 4.19 -20.81
N ALA A 399 13.05 3.65 -22.00
CA ALA A 399 12.20 2.61 -22.57
C ALA A 399 12.26 1.36 -21.66
N PRO A 400 11.14 0.65 -21.45
CA PRO A 400 11.08 -0.46 -20.49
C PRO A 400 12.00 -1.64 -20.85
N GLY A 401 12.40 -1.78 -22.12
CA GLY A 401 13.38 -2.76 -22.58
C GLY A 401 14.81 -2.21 -22.76
N GLY A 402 15.05 -0.94 -22.43
CA GLY A 402 16.37 -0.32 -22.55
C GLY A 402 17.27 -0.67 -21.35
N THR A 403 18.55 -0.88 -21.63
CA THR A 403 19.60 -1.10 -20.62
C THR A 403 20.70 -0.05 -20.77
N ASP A 404 21.41 0.25 -19.68
CA ASP A 404 22.61 1.07 -19.67
C ASP A 404 23.49 0.67 -18.48
N TYR A 405 24.80 0.87 -18.59
CA TYR A 405 25.75 0.54 -17.51
C TYR A 405 25.72 1.53 -16.33
N GLY A 406 24.85 2.54 -16.39
CA GLY A 406 24.48 3.39 -15.29
C GLY A 406 23.05 3.17 -14.80
N ILE A 407 22.34 2.13 -15.24
CA ILE A 407 20.94 1.84 -14.83
C ILE A 407 20.88 0.52 -14.07
N GLY A 408 20.36 0.59 -12.85
CA GLY A 408 20.00 -0.51 -11.96
C GLY A 408 18.63 -0.27 -11.33
N PHE A 409 18.44 -0.75 -10.11
CA PHE A 409 17.18 -0.57 -9.37
C PHE A 409 17.33 -0.89 -7.88
N ARG A 410 16.35 -0.44 -7.11
CA ARG A 410 16.10 -0.89 -5.74
C ARG A 410 14.67 -1.41 -5.61
N VAL A 411 14.37 -2.11 -4.53
CA VAL A 411 13.10 -2.85 -4.39
C VAL A 411 12.31 -2.40 -3.17
N ALA A 412 10.99 -2.46 -3.30
CA ALA A 412 10.04 -2.16 -2.26
C ALA A 412 9.16 -3.37 -1.93
N ARG A 413 8.52 -3.33 -0.77
CA ARG A 413 7.57 -4.36 -0.31
C ARG A 413 6.53 -3.77 0.62
N ALA A 414 5.27 -4.19 0.47
CA ALA A 414 4.26 -3.95 1.48
C ALA A 414 4.55 -4.82 2.74
N PRO A 415 4.24 -4.34 3.96
CA PRO A 415 4.49 -5.12 5.17
C PRO A 415 3.65 -6.42 5.26
N LEU A 416 2.42 -6.41 4.75
CA LEU A 416 1.42 -7.49 4.87
C LEU A 416 0.82 -7.89 3.53
#